data_AF-A7MFB3-F1
#
_entry.id   AF-A7MFB3-F1
#
_cell.length_a   1.000
_cell.length_b   1.000
_cell.length_c   1.000
_cell.angle_alpha   90.00
_cell.angle_beta   90.00
_cell.angle_gamma   90.00
#
_symmetry.space_group_name_H-M   'P 1'
#
loop_
_entity.id
_entity.type
_entity.pdbx_description
1 polymer ?
#
loop_
_entity_poly.entity_id
_entity_poly.type
_entity_poly.pdbx_seq_one_letter_code
_entity_poly.pdbx_strand_id
1 'polypeptide(L)'
;MVKGDDGLNYWLRVKELKQELFKLFGNADFSLKYPEQLPPATIEDITSSETYANNHFDEYYRRKSYAENNFLSKINNKTGIIVFDVIGWGDATGHFTLWNKGKLLYVGGVPEENDPTSAAYYVWHLEPRYDAYKHEMYLVETTAAFFWELK
;
A
#
# COMPACT_ATOMS: atom_id res chain seq x y z
N MET A 1 7.69 11.29 18.16
CA MET A 1 9.15 11.22 17.95
C MET A 1 9.82 10.82 19.25
N VAL A 2 10.84 9.97 19.19
CA VAL A 2 11.68 9.58 20.33
C VAL A 2 13.15 9.76 19.97
N LYS A 3 14.00 9.95 20.98
CA LYS A 3 15.44 10.08 20.78
C LYS A 3 16.10 8.73 21.06
N GLY A 4 16.91 8.25 20.13
CA GLY A 4 17.70 7.03 20.31
C GLY A 4 18.95 7.28 21.16
N ASP A 5 19.60 6.19 21.58
CA ASP A 5 20.88 6.24 22.30
C ASP A 5 22.01 6.83 21.46
N ASP A 6 21.87 6.81 20.14
CA ASP A 6 22.76 7.47 19.17
C ASP A 6 22.52 8.99 19.07
N GLY A 7 21.54 9.51 19.82
CA GLY A 7 21.17 10.91 19.85
C GLY A 7 20.33 11.37 18.66
N LEU A 8 19.92 10.48 17.75
CA LEU A 8 19.07 10.81 16.62
C LEU A 8 17.59 10.75 16.98
N ASN A 9 16.78 11.45 16.17
CA ASN A 9 15.34 11.50 16.32
C ASN A 9 14.67 10.44 15.43
N TYR A 10 13.76 9.66 16.01
CA TYR A 10 13.03 8.59 15.35
C TYR A 10 11.54 8.84 15.38
N TRP A 11 10.90 8.67 14.23
CA TRP A 11 9.45 8.69 14.12
C TRP A 11 8.89 7.31 14.47
N LEU A 12 7.85 7.31 15.30
CA LEU A 12 7.17 6.08 15.74
C LEU A 12 5.79 5.89 15.10
N ARG A 13 5.32 6.88 14.34
CA ARG A 13 3.98 6.87 13.73
C ARG A 13 4.10 7.07 12.24
N VAL A 14 3.52 6.15 11.47
CA VAL A 14 3.54 6.20 9.99
C VAL A 14 2.97 7.52 9.46
N LYS A 15 1.86 7.99 10.06
CA LYS A 15 1.23 9.25 9.68
C LYS A 15 2.17 10.46 9.80
N GLU A 16 3.00 10.50 10.85
CA GLU A 16 3.97 11.59 11.06
C GLU A 16 5.10 11.48 10.05
N LEU A 17 5.64 10.27 9.82
CA LEU A 17 6.73 10.07 8.86
C LEU A 17 6.33 10.47 7.44
N LYS A 18 5.10 10.14 6.98
CA LYS A 18 4.62 10.57 5.66
C LYS A 18 4.70 12.10 5.52
N GLN A 19 4.23 12.84 6.53
CA GLN A 19 4.28 14.30 6.51
C GLN A 19 5.71 14.83 6.43
N GLU A 20 6.65 14.20 7.14
CA GLU A 20 8.05 14.59 7.08
C GLU A 20 8.70 14.28 5.72
N LEU A 21 8.36 13.16 5.08
CA LEU A 21 8.85 12.86 3.72
C LEU A 21 8.43 13.95 2.74
N PHE A 22 7.17 14.42 2.80
CA PHE A 22 6.71 15.55 1.98
C PHE A 22 7.42 16.87 2.30
N LYS A 23 7.79 17.10 3.57
CA LYS A 23 8.57 18.30 3.93
C LYS A 23 10.01 18.23 3.44
N LEU A 24 10.63 17.06 3.52
CA LEU A 24 12.04 16.85 3.17
C LEU A 24 12.26 16.82 1.65
N PHE A 25 11.41 16.10 0.93
CA PHE A 25 11.59 15.84 -0.50
C PHE A 25 10.62 16.65 -1.38
N GLY A 26 9.68 17.39 -0.78
CA GLY A 26 8.61 18.06 -1.52
C GLY A 26 7.58 17.08 -2.06
N ASN A 27 6.94 17.45 -3.17
CA ASN A 27 5.99 16.57 -3.85
C ASN A 27 6.67 15.27 -4.30
N ALA A 28 5.91 14.17 -4.29
CA ALA A 28 6.38 12.92 -4.87
C ALA A 28 6.66 13.08 -6.37
N ASP A 29 7.74 12.48 -6.86
CA ASP A 29 8.08 12.47 -8.29
C ASP A 29 7.00 11.72 -9.09
N PHE A 30 6.47 10.66 -8.49
CA PHE A 30 5.34 9.91 -9.02
C PHE A 30 4.35 9.62 -7.90
N SER A 31 3.07 9.76 -8.20
CA SER A 31 1.99 9.39 -7.28
C SER A 31 0.90 8.63 -8.01
N LEU A 32 0.31 7.67 -7.30
CA LEU A 32 -0.89 6.94 -7.66
C LEU A 32 -1.97 7.33 -6.67
N LYS A 33 -3.18 7.64 -7.14
CA LYS A 33 -4.37 7.74 -6.31
C LYS A 33 -5.48 6.99 -7.02
N TYR A 34 -6.05 5.99 -6.37
CA TYR A 34 -7.16 5.25 -6.96
C TYR A 34 -8.40 6.15 -7.03
N PRO A 35 -9.09 6.21 -8.19
CA PRO A 35 -10.23 7.09 -8.39
C PRO A 35 -11.49 6.59 -7.67
N GLU A 36 -11.59 5.29 -7.46
CA GLU A 36 -12.76 4.61 -6.92
C GLU A 36 -12.33 3.68 -5.79
N GLN A 37 -13.14 3.60 -4.74
CA GLN A 37 -13.03 2.54 -3.74
C GLN A 37 -13.59 1.25 -4.34
N LEU A 38 -13.03 0.13 -3.90
CA LEU A 38 -13.52 -1.17 -4.32
C LEU A 38 -14.84 -1.53 -3.61
N PRO A 39 -15.64 -2.46 -4.17
CA PRO A 39 -16.82 -2.97 -3.49
C PRO A 39 -16.49 -3.49 -2.07
N PRO A 40 -17.38 -3.29 -1.09
CA PRO A 40 -17.15 -3.86 0.23
C PRO A 40 -17.03 -5.39 0.15
N ALA A 41 -16.15 -5.96 0.97
CA ALA A 41 -16.00 -7.42 1.07
C ALA A 41 -17.28 -8.07 1.63
N THR A 42 -17.52 -9.30 1.21
CA THR A 42 -18.60 -10.18 1.68
C THR A 42 -18.04 -11.41 2.38
N ILE A 43 -18.90 -12.21 3.01
CA ILE A 43 -18.49 -13.44 3.69
C ILE A 43 -17.81 -14.44 2.73
N GLU A 44 -18.17 -14.40 1.44
CA GLU A 44 -17.61 -15.26 0.40
C GLU A 44 -16.16 -14.89 0.05
N ASP A 45 -15.73 -13.68 0.42
CA ASP A 45 -14.41 -13.14 0.09
C ASP A 45 -13.34 -13.46 1.16
N ILE A 46 -13.74 -13.72 2.42
CA ILE A 46 -12.85 -13.72 3.60
C ILE A 46 -11.66 -14.71 3.53
N THR A 47 -11.71 -15.66 2.61
CA THR A 47 -10.68 -16.72 2.51
C THR A 47 -9.32 -16.16 2.14
N SER A 48 -9.25 -15.21 1.20
CA SER A 48 -7.99 -14.60 0.77
C SER A 48 -8.20 -13.36 -0.10
N SER A 49 -7.12 -12.57 -0.27
CA SER A 49 -7.06 -11.50 -1.28
C SER A 49 -7.39 -11.98 -2.69
N GLU A 50 -6.95 -13.19 -3.06
CA GLU A 50 -7.22 -13.77 -4.38
C GLU A 50 -8.69 -14.18 -4.54
N THR A 51 -9.33 -14.64 -3.46
CA THR A 51 -10.77 -14.95 -3.48
C THR A 51 -11.58 -13.69 -3.74
N TYR A 52 -11.30 -12.60 -3.01
CA TYR A 52 -11.90 -11.31 -3.28
C TYR A 52 -11.63 -10.86 -4.72
N ALA A 53 -10.38 -10.93 -5.18
CA ALA A 53 -10.01 -10.52 -6.54
C ALA A 53 -10.75 -11.32 -7.63
N ASN A 54 -11.01 -12.61 -7.40
CA ASN A 54 -11.77 -13.43 -8.35
C ASN A 54 -13.27 -13.12 -8.34
N ASN A 55 -13.86 -12.88 -7.17
CA ASN A 55 -15.28 -12.55 -7.04
C ASN A 55 -15.59 -11.14 -7.59
N HIS A 56 -14.63 -10.22 -7.52
CA HIS A 56 -14.72 -8.82 -7.98
C HIS A 56 -13.71 -8.55 -9.11
N PHE A 57 -13.63 -9.49 -10.07
CA PHE A 57 -12.57 -9.52 -11.09
C PHE A 57 -12.48 -8.23 -11.91
N ASP A 58 -13.60 -7.68 -12.37
CA ASP A 58 -13.60 -6.51 -13.22
C ASP A 58 -13.06 -5.28 -12.49
N GLU A 59 -13.44 -5.08 -11.23
CA GLU A 59 -12.98 -4.01 -10.36
C GLU A 59 -11.49 -4.15 -10.04
N TYR A 60 -11.08 -5.35 -9.62
CA TYR A 60 -9.68 -5.66 -9.35
C TYR A 60 -8.81 -5.46 -10.59
N TYR A 61 -9.23 -5.98 -11.74
CA TYR A 61 -8.47 -5.88 -12.98
C TYR A 61 -8.33 -4.43 -13.44
N ARG A 62 -9.41 -3.63 -13.40
CA ARG A 62 -9.35 -2.19 -13.71
C ARG A 62 -8.35 -1.47 -12.81
N ARG A 63 -8.38 -1.77 -11.51
CA ARG A 63 -7.48 -1.18 -10.51
C ARG A 63 -6.01 -1.57 -10.75
N LYS A 64 -5.74 -2.85 -10.98
CA LYS A 64 -4.40 -3.37 -11.29
C LYS A 64 -3.86 -2.72 -12.55
N SER A 65 -4.62 -2.78 -13.64
CA SER A 65 -4.26 -2.17 -14.94
C SER A 65 -4.02 -0.65 -14.81
N TYR A 66 -4.82 0.04 -14.00
CA TYR A 66 -4.62 1.47 -13.75
C TYR A 66 -3.26 1.74 -13.09
N ALA A 67 -2.91 0.98 -12.05
CA ALA A 67 -1.62 1.13 -11.36
C ALA A 67 -0.43 0.74 -12.23
N GLU A 68 -0.53 -0.36 -12.97
CA GLU A 68 0.51 -0.82 -13.90
C GLU A 68 0.84 0.25 -14.94
N ASN A 69 -0.19 0.79 -15.58
CA ASN A 69 -0.02 1.74 -16.68
C ASN A 69 0.37 3.15 -16.22
N ASN A 70 -0.16 3.61 -15.08
CA ASN A 70 0.00 5.01 -14.66
C ASN A 70 1.08 5.24 -13.59
N PHE A 71 1.53 4.18 -12.91
CA PHE A 71 2.48 4.28 -11.81
C PHE A 71 3.67 3.34 -11.96
N LEU A 72 3.46 2.01 -12.02
CA LEU A 72 4.57 1.05 -12.09
C LEU A 72 5.42 1.25 -13.34
N SER A 73 4.81 1.51 -14.49
CA SER A 73 5.50 1.82 -15.76
C SER A 73 6.55 2.94 -15.63
N LYS A 74 6.36 3.86 -14.68
CA LYS A 74 7.24 5.02 -14.44
C LYS A 74 8.35 4.73 -13.43
N ILE A 75 8.12 3.83 -12.48
CA ILE A 75 9.05 3.58 -11.36
C ILE A 75 9.81 2.26 -11.45
N ASN A 76 9.45 1.35 -12.37
CA ASN A 76 9.96 -0.03 -12.35
C ASN A 76 11.48 -0.16 -12.45
N ASN A 77 12.16 0.75 -13.14
CA ASN A 77 13.62 0.75 -13.27
C ASN A 77 14.33 1.73 -12.32
N LYS A 78 13.58 2.34 -11.39
CA LYS A 78 14.08 3.36 -10.47
C LYS A 78 14.40 2.76 -9.10
N THR A 79 15.11 3.53 -8.28
CA THR A 79 15.32 3.25 -6.86
C THR A 79 14.80 4.44 -6.07
N GLY A 80 14.18 4.21 -4.93
CA GLY A 80 13.51 5.29 -4.23
C GLY A 80 12.91 4.93 -2.89
N ILE A 81 12.23 5.90 -2.31
CA ILE A 81 11.32 5.73 -1.18
C ILE A 81 9.91 5.60 -1.74
N ILE A 82 9.15 4.61 -1.26
CA ILE A 82 7.74 4.45 -1.60
C ILE A 82 6.88 4.41 -0.34
N VAL A 83 5.75 5.12 -0.37
CA VAL A 83 4.77 5.19 0.71
C VAL A 83 3.40 4.82 0.16
N PHE A 84 2.66 4.00 0.90
CA PHE A 84 1.30 3.59 0.61
C PHE A 84 0.36 4.17 1.65
N ASP A 85 -0.75 4.77 1.22
CA ASP A 85 -1.88 5.04 2.10
C ASP A 85 -2.83 3.85 2.06
N VAL A 86 -3.22 3.34 3.23
CA VAL A 86 -4.08 2.15 3.37
C VAL A 86 -5.25 2.48 4.29
N ILE A 87 -6.45 2.03 3.90
CA ILE A 87 -7.64 2.07 4.76
C ILE A 87 -7.97 0.68 5.29
N GLY A 88 -8.70 0.61 6.40
CA GLY A 88 -9.12 -0.65 7.03
C GLY A 88 -8.14 -1.20 8.07
N TRP A 89 -6.87 -0.76 8.10
CA TRP A 89 -5.96 -1.05 9.20
C TRP A 89 -6.35 -0.29 10.48
N GLY A 90 -6.20 -0.95 11.63
CA GLY A 90 -6.59 -0.41 12.93
C GLY A 90 -5.51 0.41 13.64
N ASP A 91 -4.23 0.16 13.32
CA ASP A 91 -3.06 0.70 14.01
C ASP A 91 -2.14 1.55 13.12
N ALA A 92 -2.32 1.47 11.80
CA ALA A 92 -1.56 2.25 10.82
C ALA A 92 -2.48 2.83 9.73
N THR A 93 -2.07 3.95 9.14
CA THR A 93 -2.78 4.58 8.01
C THR A 93 -2.16 4.23 6.66
N GLY A 94 -1.20 3.30 6.64
CA GLY A 94 -0.34 3.08 5.50
C GLY A 94 0.96 2.39 5.85
N HIS A 95 1.80 2.17 4.84
CA HIS A 95 3.11 1.53 4.94
C HIS A 95 4.15 2.33 4.17
N PHE A 96 5.43 2.20 4.52
CA PHE A 96 6.51 2.79 3.74
C PHE A 96 7.67 1.82 3.66
N THR A 97 8.38 1.84 2.53
CA THR A 97 9.54 0.99 2.30
C THR A 97 10.45 1.64 1.27
N LEU A 98 11.62 1.04 1.07
CA LEU A 98 12.46 1.31 -0.08
C LEU A 98 11.98 0.50 -1.28
N TRP A 99 12.14 1.09 -2.45
CA TRP A 99 11.92 0.50 -3.76
C TRP A 99 13.24 0.37 -4.48
N ASN A 100 13.50 -0.79 -5.05
CA ASN A 100 14.68 -1.05 -5.85
C ASN A 100 14.30 -1.86 -7.08
N LYS A 101 14.19 -1.17 -8.22
CA LYS A 101 14.04 -1.76 -9.56
C LYS A 101 12.93 -2.82 -9.62
N GLY A 102 11.71 -2.45 -9.24
CA GLY A 102 10.55 -3.33 -9.29
C GLY A 102 10.26 -4.08 -8.00
N LYS A 103 11.11 -3.93 -6.97
CA LYS A 103 11.00 -4.67 -5.72
C LYS A 103 10.86 -3.75 -4.51
N LEU A 104 9.95 -4.11 -3.62
CA LEU A 104 9.87 -3.56 -2.27
C LEU A 104 10.92 -4.27 -1.41
N LEU A 105 11.73 -3.52 -0.65
CA LEU A 105 12.80 -4.11 0.17
C LEU A 105 12.33 -4.54 1.56
N TYR A 106 11.33 -3.87 2.10
CA TYR A 106 10.78 -4.12 3.44
C TYR A 106 9.26 -4.24 3.33
N VAL A 107 8.82 -5.42 2.92
CA VAL A 107 7.43 -5.85 3.09
C VAL A 107 7.30 -6.62 4.40
N GLY A 108 6.08 -6.85 4.87
CA GLY A 108 5.86 -7.65 6.09
C GLY A 108 6.33 -9.10 5.94
N GLY A 109 5.86 -9.97 6.83
CA GLY A 109 6.18 -11.40 6.76
C GLY A 109 5.49 -12.18 5.63
N VAL A 110 4.80 -11.50 4.71
CA VAL A 110 3.92 -12.07 3.70
C VAL A 110 4.51 -11.80 2.30
N PRO A 111 5.12 -12.80 1.64
CA PRO A 111 5.80 -12.62 0.35
C PRO A 111 4.90 -12.04 -0.76
N GLU A 112 3.61 -12.37 -0.73
CA GLU A 112 2.59 -11.95 -1.70
C GLU A 112 2.44 -10.41 -1.75
N GLU A 113 2.73 -9.72 -0.63
CA GLU A 113 2.71 -8.26 -0.58
C GLU A 113 3.80 -7.60 -1.45
N ASN A 114 4.83 -8.38 -1.86
CA ASN A 114 5.89 -7.97 -2.79
C ASN A 114 5.82 -8.68 -4.15
N ASP A 115 4.75 -9.41 -4.44
CA ASP A 115 4.56 -10.11 -5.70
C ASP A 115 3.56 -9.35 -6.59
N PRO A 116 3.99 -8.70 -7.70
CA PRO A 116 3.09 -7.97 -8.60
C PRO A 116 2.13 -8.87 -9.39
N THR A 117 2.11 -10.18 -9.14
CA THR A 117 1.07 -11.08 -9.63
C THR A 117 -0.06 -11.31 -8.62
N SER A 118 0.15 -10.99 -7.34
CA SER A 118 -0.83 -11.22 -6.28
C SER A 118 -1.77 -10.04 -6.05
N ALA A 119 -3.01 -10.32 -5.68
CA ALA A 119 -3.97 -9.35 -5.17
C ALA A 119 -3.53 -8.69 -3.84
N ALA A 120 -2.64 -9.33 -3.08
CA ALA A 120 -2.09 -8.78 -1.84
C ALA A 120 -0.96 -7.76 -2.06
N TYR A 121 -0.46 -7.60 -3.29
CA TYR A 121 0.66 -6.72 -3.59
C TYR A 121 0.43 -5.28 -3.13
N TYR A 122 1.37 -4.70 -2.38
CA TYR A 122 1.18 -3.40 -1.69
C TYR A 122 0.63 -2.27 -2.57
N VAL A 123 1.01 -2.21 -3.84
CA VAL A 123 0.59 -1.14 -4.75
C VAL A 123 -0.93 -1.12 -4.93
N TRP A 124 -1.57 -2.29 -5.03
CA TRP A 124 -3.03 -2.41 -5.15
C TRP A 124 -3.69 -3.19 -4.01
N HIS A 125 -2.95 -3.47 -2.93
CA HIS A 125 -3.27 -4.36 -1.83
C HIS A 125 -4.75 -4.42 -1.49
N LEU A 126 -5.24 -5.65 -1.36
CA LEU A 126 -6.59 -6.02 -1.00
C LEU A 126 -6.53 -7.08 0.09
N GLU A 127 -7.28 -6.90 1.16
CA GLU A 127 -7.40 -7.91 2.20
C GLU A 127 -8.80 -7.85 2.82
N PRO A 128 -9.69 -8.80 2.47
CA PRO A 128 -11.01 -8.89 3.09
C PRO A 128 -10.85 -9.32 4.55
N ARG A 129 -11.52 -8.63 5.46
CA ARG A 129 -11.46 -8.90 6.91
C ARG A 129 -12.85 -8.90 7.52
N TYR A 130 -12.96 -9.57 8.66
CA TYR A 130 -14.15 -9.58 9.50
C TYR A 130 -13.88 -8.88 10.83
N ASP A 131 -14.71 -7.89 11.16
CA ASP A 131 -14.72 -7.27 12.48
C ASP A 131 -15.66 -8.07 13.38
N ALA A 132 -15.09 -8.86 14.29
CA ALA A 132 -15.86 -9.71 15.21
C ALA A 132 -16.69 -8.90 16.23
N TYR A 133 -16.31 -7.65 16.53
CA TYR A 133 -17.07 -6.82 17.46
C TYR A 133 -18.31 -6.24 16.80
N LYS A 134 -18.15 -5.74 15.57
CA LYS A 134 -19.24 -5.14 14.79
C LYS A 134 -20.04 -6.15 13.98
N HIS A 135 -19.55 -7.38 13.90
CA HIS A 135 -20.11 -8.46 13.07
C HIS A 135 -20.24 -8.07 11.60
N GLU A 136 -19.26 -7.34 11.06
CA GLU A 136 -19.28 -6.83 9.68
C GLU A 136 -18.04 -7.22 8.89
N MET A 137 -18.22 -7.46 7.59
CA MET A 137 -17.12 -7.59 6.65
C MET A 137 -16.65 -6.20 6.21
N TYR A 138 -15.34 -6.06 6.00
CA TYR A 138 -14.75 -4.85 5.43
C TYR A 138 -13.55 -5.23 4.57
N LEU A 139 -13.15 -4.31 3.69
CA LEU A 139 -11.97 -4.46 2.85
C LEU A 139 -10.87 -3.53 3.38
N VAL A 140 -9.71 -4.10 3.66
CA VAL A 140 -8.48 -3.33 3.74
C VAL A 140 -7.98 -3.11 2.31
N GLU A 141 -7.71 -1.86 1.95
CA GLU A 141 -7.16 -1.56 0.63
C GLU A 141 -6.18 -0.39 0.64
N THR A 142 -5.18 -0.47 -0.25
CA THR A 142 -4.36 0.70 -0.60
C THR A 142 -5.25 1.77 -1.24
N THR A 143 -5.00 3.05 -1.05
CA THR A 143 -5.79 4.14 -1.66
C THR A 143 -4.92 5.08 -2.47
N ALA A 144 -3.65 5.19 -2.10
CA ALA A 144 -2.65 5.94 -2.83
C ALA A 144 -1.25 5.36 -2.63
N ALA A 145 -0.36 5.66 -3.57
CA ALA A 145 1.07 5.43 -3.44
C ALA A 145 1.85 6.69 -3.84
N PHE A 146 2.96 6.95 -3.16
CA PHE A 146 3.83 8.11 -3.39
C PHE A 146 5.27 7.63 -3.50
N PHE A 147 5.98 8.09 -4.51
CA PHE A 147 7.35 7.68 -4.79
C PHE A 147 8.26 8.89 -4.95
N TRP A 148 9.40 8.85 -4.27
CA TRP A 148 10.52 9.79 -4.44
C TRP A 148 11.73 9.02 -4.96
N GLU A 149 12.24 9.41 -6.12
CA GLU A 149 13.43 8.80 -6.71
C GLU A 149 14.68 9.23 -5.94
N LEU A 150 15.48 8.26 -5.53
CA LEU A 150 16.80 8.51 -4.94
C LEU A 150 17.85 8.41 -6.05
N LYS A 151 18.59 9.50 -6.25
CA LYS A 151 19.63 9.65 -7.29
C LYS A 151 21.02 9.60 -6.69
#